data_AF-A0A0S7X7V0-F1
#
_entry.id   AF-A0A0S7X7V0-F1
#
_cell.length_a   1.000
_cell.length_b   1.000
_cell.length_c   1.000
_cell.angle_alpha   90.00
_cell.angle_beta   90.00
_cell.angle_gamma   90.00
#
_symmetry.space_group_name_H-M   'P 1'
#
loop_
_entity.id
_entity.type
_entity.pdbx_description
1 polymer ?
#
loop_
_entity_poly.entity_id
_entity_poly.type
_entity_poly.pdbx_seq_one_letter_code
_entity_poly.pdbx_strand_id
1 'polypeptide(L)'
;MAKEFELPKTCSLVEEGNVTLLIENEFKEKLLKQGISHPKQLIANTSHIPKHFKGRGSLPSILIQESNGKRMIVKQCMRGGLIRFLTKDIFWRGNRSFKEMINNKKILQKEIKTTEIIAVVKHRVFGPLYRTYIFSKEIPECMDLITYLNGLKQKSSEQRFKEKKYL
;
A
#
# COMPACT_ATOMS: atom_id res chain seq x y z
N MET A 1 -19.96 9.57 15.61
CA MET A 1 -19.05 10.47 14.86
C MET A 1 -17.64 9.87 14.90
N ALA A 2 -16.95 9.76 13.76
CA ALA A 2 -15.58 9.25 13.75
C ALA A 2 -14.65 10.32 14.34
N LYS A 3 -13.77 9.95 15.28
CA LYS A 3 -12.69 10.83 15.77
C LYS A 3 -12.03 11.51 14.57
N GLU A 4 -12.13 12.83 14.53
CA GLU A 4 -11.35 13.69 13.63
C GLU A 4 -9.88 13.34 13.86
N PHE A 5 -9.24 12.78 12.84
CA PHE A 5 -7.81 12.55 12.86
C PHE A 5 -7.18 13.78 12.23
N GLU A 6 -6.16 14.34 12.87
CA GLU A 6 -5.41 15.44 12.28
C GLU A 6 -4.78 15.00 10.97
N LEU A 7 -5.18 15.67 9.89
CA LEU A 7 -4.65 15.44 8.55
C LEU A 7 -3.22 15.99 8.49
N PRO A 8 -2.24 15.18 8.05
CA PRO A 8 -0.91 15.69 7.78
C PRO A 8 -0.97 16.78 6.71
N LYS A 9 -0.19 17.86 6.87
CA LYS A 9 -0.15 18.99 5.92
C LYS A 9 0.23 18.57 4.50
N THR A 10 0.94 17.46 4.36
CA THR A 10 1.37 16.90 3.07
C THR A 10 0.29 16.05 2.40
N CYS A 11 -0.87 15.86 3.03
CA CYS A 11 -1.96 15.06 2.49
C CYS A 11 -3.21 15.91 2.23
N SER A 12 -4.01 15.48 1.25
CA SER A 12 -5.35 15.98 0.97
C SER A 12 -6.37 14.87 1.17
N LEU A 13 -7.53 15.23 1.73
CA LEU A 13 -8.73 14.40 1.68
C LEU A 13 -9.53 14.76 0.42
N VAL A 14 -9.93 13.76 -0.36
CA VAL A 14 -10.76 13.92 -1.57
C VAL A 14 -11.98 13.02 -1.43
N GLU A 15 -13.17 13.55 -1.73
CA GLU A 15 -14.42 12.82 -1.69
C GLU A 15 -15.08 12.85 -3.07
N GLU A 16 -15.36 11.67 -3.62
CA GLU A 16 -15.95 11.48 -4.95
C GLU A 16 -17.05 10.41 -4.84
N GLY A 17 -18.31 10.84 -4.71
CA GLY A 17 -19.46 9.94 -4.60
C GLY A 17 -19.35 8.99 -3.40
N ASN A 18 -19.22 7.69 -3.67
CA ASN A 18 -19.05 6.66 -2.63
C ASN A 18 -17.58 6.37 -2.27
N VAL A 19 -16.64 7.15 -2.81
CA VAL A 19 -15.20 7.01 -2.62
C VAL A 19 -14.67 8.14 -1.76
N THR A 20 -13.84 7.80 -0.78
CA THR A 20 -13.05 8.75 -0.01
C THR A 20 -11.58 8.38 -0.14
N LEU A 21 -10.74 9.35 -0.48
CA LEU A 21 -9.31 9.18 -0.67
C LEU A 21 -8.54 10.07 0.30
N LEU A 22 -7.49 9.52 0.92
CA LEU A 22 -6.44 10.30 1.55
C LEU A 22 -5.20 10.16 0.67
N ILE A 23 -4.69 11.27 0.12
CA ILE A 23 -3.66 11.25 -0.92
C ILE A 23 -2.54 12.23 -0.57
N GLU A 24 -1.30 11.84 -0.83
CA GLU A 24 -0.15 12.72 -0.72
C GLU A 24 -0.17 13.80 -1.81
N ASN A 25 -0.01 15.05 -1.42
CA ASN A 25 -0.13 16.21 -2.30
C ASN A 25 0.85 16.14 -3.48
N GLU A 26 2.09 15.66 -3.28
CA GLU A 26 3.09 15.45 -4.36
C GLU A 26 2.53 14.60 -5.52
N PHE A 27 1.66 13.63 -5.22
CA PHE A 27 1.17 12.65 -6.18
C PHE A 27 -0.30 12.87 -6.59
N LYS A 28 -0.98 13.83 -5.97
CA LYS A 28 -2.44 14.00 -6.05
C LYS A 28 -2.95 14.04 -7.48
N GLU A 29 -2.47 14.99 -8.29
CA GLU A 29 -2.96 15.18 -9.66
C GLU A 29 -2.71 13.95 -10.54
N LYS A 30 -1.49 13.39 -10.47
CA LYS A 30 -1.07 12.23 -11.26
C LYS A 30 -1.90 11.00 -10.93
N LEU A 31 -2.11 10.74 -9.65
CA LEU A 31 -2.87 9.58 -9.19
C LEU A 31 -4.36 9.71 -9.52
N LEU A 32 -4.95 10.90 -9.35
CA LEU A 32 -6.35 11.13 -9.72
C LEU A 32 -6.56 10.94 -11.22
N LYS A 33 -5.69 11.53 -12.06
CA LYS A 33 -5.70 11.35 -13.52
C LYS A 33 -5.56 9.88 -13.93
N GLN A 34 -4.73 9.12 -13.20
CA GLN A 34 -4.53 7.69 -13.43
C GLN A 34 -5.70 6.81 -12.95
N GLY A 35 -6.70 7.38 -12.25
CA GLY A 35 -7.91 6.67 -11.88
C GLY A 35 -7.81 5.89 -10.56
N ILE A 36 -7.00 6.34 -9.59
CA ILE A 36 -6.90 5.65 -8.29
C ILE A 36 -8.23 5.58 -7.52
N SER A 37 -9.19 6.45 -7.83
CA SER A 37 -10.56 6.40 -7.29
C SER A 37 -11.26 5.09 -7.61
N HIS A 38 -10.81 4.33 -8.62
CA HIS A 38 -11.36 3.03 -8.99
C HIS A 38 -10.27 1.94 -9.00
N PRO A 39 -9.73 1.53 -7.83
CA PRO A 39 -8.57 0.64 -7.74
C PRO A 39 -8.73 -0.69 -8.50
N LYS A 40 -9.94 -1.26 -8.52
CA LYS A 40 -10.21 -2.51 -9.26
C LYS A 40 -10.06 -2.34 -10.76
N GLN A 41 -10.60 -1.25 -11.32
CA GLN A 41 -10.47 -0.94 -12.74
C GLN A 41 -9.03 -0.60 -13.09
N LEU A 42 -8.35 0.17 -12.23
CA LEU A 42 -6.93 0.47 -12.39
C LEU A 42 -6.09 -0.81 -12.48
N ILE A 43 -6.31 -1.77 -11.56
CA ILE A 43 -5.62 -3.07 -11.57
C ILE A 43 -6.01 -3.91 -12.79
N ALA A 44 -7.29 -3.93 -13.18
CA ALA A 44 -7.74 -4.69 -14.35
C ALA A 44 -7.19 -4.14 -15.67
N ASN A 45 -7.14 -2.82 -15.82
CA ASN A 45 -6.61 -2.15 -17.02
C ASN A 45 -5.09 -2.32 -17.15
N THR A 46 -4.45 -2.82 -16.11
CA THR A 46 -3.03 -3.14 -16.08
C THR A 46 -2.79 -4.65 -16.21
N SER A 47 -3.69 -5.38 -16.88
CA SER A 47 -3.67 -6.85 -17.14
C SER A 47 -2.32 -7.44 -17.60
N HIS A 48 -1.39 -6.63 -18.11
CA HIS A 48 -0.02 -7.02 -18.48
C HIS A 48 1.06 -6.55 -17.48
N ILE A 49 0.74 -6.36 -16.19
CA ILE A 49 1.74 -5.94 -15.18
C ILE A 49 2.89 -6.96 -15.14
N PRO A 50 4.13 -6.54 -15.47
CA PRO A 50 5.26 -7.46 -15.48
C PRO A 50 5.75 -7.80 -14.06
N LYS A 51 5.40 -6.98 -13.06
CA LYS A 51 5.93 -7.09 -11.70
C LYS A 51 4.82 -7.22 -10.64
N HIS A 52 4.73 -8.41 -10.08
CA HIS A 52 3.85 -8.72 -8.96
C HIS A 52 4.67 -9.17 -7.77
N PHE A 53 4.36 -8.63 -6.59
CA PHE A 53 4.90 -9.14 -5.34
C PHE A 53 3.91 -10.12 -4.72
N LYS A 54 4.43 -11.17 -4.08
CA LYS A 54 3.62 -12.18 -3.39
C LYS A 54 3.64 -11.92 -1.89
N GLY A 55 2.46 -12.00 -1.27
CA GLY A 55 2.28 -11.96 0.18
C GLY A 55 1.01 -12.72 0.56
N ARG A 56 0.18 -12.16 1.46
CA ARG A 56 -1.18 -12.71 1.74
C ARG A 56 -2.17 -12.54 0.56
N GLY A 57 -1.69 -12.05 -0.58
CA GLY A 57 -2.38 -11.85 -1.85
C GLY A 57 -1.37 -11.42 -2.93
N SER A 58 -1.85 -11.20 -4.15
CA SER A 58 -1.05 -10.56 -5.22
C SER A 58 -0.99 -9.05 -4.97
N LEU A 59 0.20 -8.50 -5.05
CA LEU A 59 0.47 -7.07 -4.88
C LEU A 59 1.01 -6.54 -6.22
N PRO A 60 0.12 -6.09 -7.13
CA PRO A 60 0.54 -5.55 -8.41
C PRO A 60 1.37 -4.28 -8.20
N SER A 61 2.46 -4.19 -8.95
CA SER A 61 3.23 -2.97 -9.09
C SER A 61 2.83 -2.23 -10.36
N ILE A 62 2.45 -0.97 -10.24
CA ILE A 62 1.94 -0.13 -11.32
C ILE A 62 2.85 1.08 -11.47
N LEU A 63 3.22 1.45 -12.71
CA LEU A 63 3.94 2.71 -12.97
C LEU A 63 3.06 3.89 -12.59
N ILE A 64 3.60 4.84 -11.83
CA ILE A 64 2.94 6.13 -11.62
C ILE A 64 3.21 6.96 -12.87
N GLN A 65 2.14 7.36 -13.56
CA GLN A 65 2.26 8.17 -14.77
C GLN A 65 3.01 9.47 -14.47
N GLU A 66 3.80 9.95 -15.43
CA GLU A 66 4.48 11.25 -15.35
C GLU A 66 5.39 11.38 -14.10
N SER A 67 5.95 10.26 -13.62
CA SER A 67 6.72 10.20 -12.36
C SER A 67 8.10 9.57 -12.52
N ASN A 68 8.76 9.75 -13.67
CA ASN A 68 10.15 9.32 -13.94
C ASN A 68 10.41 7.85 -13.58
N GLY A 69 9.51 6.94 -13.98
CA GLY A 69 9.65 5.51 -13.71
C GLY A 69 9.34 5.08 -12.28
N LYS A 70 8.93 5.98 -11.38
CA LYS A 70 8.43 5.61 -10.04
C LYS A 70 7.26 4.64 -10.18
N ARG A 71 7.22 3.63 -9.30
CA ARG A 71 6.17 2.61 -9.26
C ARG A 71 5.46 2.63 -7.91
N MET A 72 4.19 2.26 -7.92
CA MET A 72 3.36 2.05 -6.74
C MET A 72 2.91 0.61 -6.63
N ILE A 73 2.90 0.10 -5.41
CA ILE A 73 2.28 -1.18 -5.06
C ILE A 73 0.85 -0.92 -4.63
N VAL A 74 -0.08 -1.66 -5.22
CA VAL A 74 -1.49 -1.60 -4.82
C VAL A 74 -1.81 -2.79 -3.92
N LYS A 75 -2.30 -2.51 -2.73
CA LYS A 75 -2.69 -3.52 -1.75
C LYS A 75 -4.16 -3.37 -1.42
N GLN A 76 -4.96 -4.38 -1.76
CA GLN A 76 -6.30 -4.51 -1.20
C GLN A 76 -6.20 -4.94 0.26
N CYS A 77 -6.82 -4.18 1.16
CA CYS A 77 -6.86 -4.56 2.57
C CYS A 77 -7.82 -5.74 2.76
N MET A 78 -7.33 -6.78 3.42
CA MET A 78 -8.10 -7.98 3.72
C MET A 78 -8.23 -8.16 5.23
N ARG A 79 -9.36 -8.70 5.68
CA ARG A 79 -9.55 -9.11 7.08
C ARG A 79 -8.76 -10.38 7.37
N GLY A 80 -8.21 -10.45 8.58
CA GLY A 80 -7.61 -11.67 9.14
C GLY A 80 -8.62 -12.44 10.01
N GLY A 81 -8.22 -13.62 10.46
CA GLY A 81 -9.01 -14.47 11.37
C GLY A 81 -10.16 -15.24 10.69
N LEU A 82 -10.93 -15.97 11.49
CA LEU A 82 -12.04 -16.84 11.06
C LEU A 82 -13.15 -16.08 10.29
N ILE A 83 -13.31 -14.78 10.55
CA ILE A 83 -14.31 -13.92 9.87
C ILE A 83 -13.96 -13.67 8.38
N ARG A 84 -12.73 -14.00 7.95
CA ARG A 84 -12.28 -13.87 6.55
C ARG A 84 -13.16 -14.67 5.57
N PHE A 85 -13.76 -15.78 6.01
CA PHE A 85 -14.60 -16.62 5.16
C PHE A 85 -15.96 -15.98 4.83
N LEU A 86 -16.48 -15.10 5.69
CA LEU A 86 -17.76 -14.42 5.46
C LEU A 86 -17.62 -13.03 4.82
N THR A 87 -16.60 -12.25 5.21
CA THR A 87 -16.43 -10.86 4.74
C THR A 87 -14.96 -10.54 4.48
N LYS A 88 -14.37 -11.20 3.47
CA LYS A 88 -12.93 -11.20 3.19
C LYS A 88 -12.28 -9.80 3.14
N ASP A 89 -12.97 -8.83 2.53
CA ASP A 89 -12.44 -7.48 2.24
C ASP A 89 -13.37 -6.34 2.68
N ILE A 90 -14.50 -6.64 3.33
CA ILE A 90 -15.49 -5.65 3.76
C ILE A 90 -15.25 -5.32 5.22
N PHE A 91 -15.07 -4.03 5.53
CA PHE A 91 -14.86 -3.49 6.86
C PHE A 91 -16.09 -2.72 7.35
N TRP A 92 -16.29 -2.70 8.67
CA TRP A 92 -17.41 -1.99 9.32
C TRP A 92 -16.88 -0.75 10.04
N ARG A 93 -17.33 0.45 9.61
CA ARG A 93 -17.00 1.76 10.21
C ARG A 93 -15.49 2.03 10.42
N GLY A 94 -15.17 3.30 10.68
CA GLY A 94 -13.82 3.73 11.03
C GLY A 94 -12.89 3.98 9.84
N ASN A 95 -11.66 4.37 10.17
CA ASN A 95 -10.68 4.97 9.26
C ASN A 95 -9.31 4.30 9.43
N ARG A 96 -9.30 2.97 9.62
CA ARG A 96 -8.07 2.21 9.92
C ARG A 96 -6.98 2.49 8.87
N SER A 97 -7.31 2.39 7.60
CA SER A 97 -6.33 2.59 6.53
C SER A 97 -5.84 4.04 6.44
N PHE A 98 -6.68 5.04 6.75
CA PHE A 98 -6.21 6.42 6.88
C PHE A 98 -5.25 6.59 8.06
N LYS A 99 -5.54 5.95 9.20
CA LYS A 99 -4.59 5.92 10.33
C LYS A 99 -3.27 5.24 9.95
N GLU A 100 -3.30 4.20 9.13
CA GLU A 100 -2.07 3.54 8.62
C GLU A 100 -1.22 4.53 7.80
N MET A 101 -1.82 5.34 6.92
CA MET A 101 -1.09 6.38 6.19
C MET A 101 -0.56 7.49 7.11
N ILE A 102 -1.37 7.98 8.04
CA ILE A 102 -0.94 9.02 8.99
C ILE A 102 0.23 8.54 9.86
N ASN A 103 0.15 7.32 10.37
CA ASN A 103 1.25 6.71 11.12
C ASN A 103 2.47 6.50 10.24
N ASN A 104 2.30 6.09 8.99
CA ASN A 104 3.41 5.97 8.04
C ASN A 104 4.13 7.30 7.84
N LYS A 105 3.41 8.41 7.70
CA LYS A 105 4.01 9.75 7.61
C LYS A 105 4.76 10.14 8.89
N LYS A 106 4.20 9.85 10.07
CA LYS A 106 4.91 10.06 11.35
C LYS A 106 6.19 9.21 11.48
N ILE A 107 6.20 8.00 10.93
CA ILE A 107 7.38 7.12 10.91
C ILE A 107 8.45 7.69 9.98
N LEU A 108 8.06 8.15 8.78
CA LEU A 108 8.97 8.77 7.81
C LEU A 108 9.59 10.08 8.34
N GLN A 109 8.82 10.90 9.07
CA GLN A 109 9.33 12.10 9.74
C GLN A 109 10.38 11.81 10.81
N LYS A 110 10.42 10.57 11.32
CA LYS A 110 11.46 10.10 12.25
C LYS A 110 12.62 9.41 11.52
N GLU A 111 12.70 9.55 10.20
CA GLU A 111 13.74 8.99 9.33
C GLU A 111 13.85 7.46 9.38
N ILE A 112 12.80 6.79 9.86
CA ILE A 112 12.74 5.33 9.87
C ILE A 112 12.44 4.86 8.44
N LYS A 113 13.39 4.12 7.86
CA LYS A 113 13.27 3.55 6.51
C LYS A 113 12.09 2.58 6.43
N THR A 114 11.07 2.97 5.67
CA THR A 114 9.89 2.14 5.38
C THR A 114 9.32 2.50 4.01
N THR A 115 8.41 1.69 3.49
CA THR A 115 7.66 2.05 2.28
C THR A 115 6.78 3.26 2.55
N GLU A 116 6.78 4.23 1.65
CA GLU A 116 5.94 5.41 1.76
C GLU A 116 4.53 5.13 1.21
N ILE A 117 3.51 5.30 2.04
CA ILE A 117 2.11 5.27 1.60
C ILE A 117 1.78 6.61 0.95
N ILE A 118 1.45 6.57 -0.34
CA ILE A 118 1.16 7.76 -1.15
C ILE A 118 -0.35 8.00 -1.32
N ALA A 119 -1.17 6.96 -1.18
CA ALA A 119 -2.62 7.12 -1.14
C ALA A 119 -3.31 5.98 -0.41
N VAL A 120 -4.49 6.27 0.14
CA VAL A 120 -5.44 5.30 0.65
C VAL A 120 -6.80 5.60 0.09
N VAL A 121 -7.46 4.57 -0.43
CA VAL A 121 -8.78 4.69 -1.04
C VAL A 121 -9.77 3.87 -0.24
N LYS A 122 -10.94 4.45 0.03
CA LYS A 122 -12.03 3.83 0.78
C LYS A 122 -13.30 3.88 -0.06
N HIS A 123 -13.84 2.71 -0.38
CA HIS A 123 -15.07 2.55 -1.17
C HIS A 123 -16.21 2.17 -0.24
N ARG A 124 -17.22 3.01 -0.09
CA ARG A 124 -18.45 2.66 0.62
C ARG A 124 -19.23 1.64 -0.23
N VAL A 125 -19.52 0.48 0.37
CA VAL A 125 -20.26 -0.62 -0.27
C VAL A 125 -21.74 -0.44 0.01
N PHE A 126 -22.13 -0.46 1.28
CA PHE A 126 -23.51 -0.26 1.72
C PHE A 126 -23.55 0.20 3.17
N GLY A 127 -24.26 1.29 3.46
CA GLY A 127 -24.30 1.89 4.79
C GLY A 127 -22.89 2.10 5.38
N PRO A 128 -22.59 1.57 6.58
CA PRO A 128 -21.28 1.71 7.21
C PRO A 128 -20.19 0.76 6.67
N LEU A 129 -20.53 -0.11 5.70
CA LEU A 129 -19.61 -1.09 5.13
C LEU A 129 -18.74 -0.46 4.05
N TYR A 130 -17.44 -0.77 4.08
CA TYR A 130 -16.50 -0.27 3.08
C TYR A 130 -15.42 -1.29 2.71
N ARG A 131 -14.84 -1.11 1.52
CA ARG A 131 -13.58 -1.73 1.09
C ARG A 131 -12.48 -0.68 1.09
N THR A 132 -11.23 -1.09 1.19
CA THR A 132 -10.13 -0.13 1.17
C THR A 132 -8.86 -0.69 0.54
N TYR A 133 -8.12 0.21 -0.10
CA TYR A 133 -6.89 -0.07 -0.83
C TYR A 133 -5.82 0.90 -0.35
N ILE A 134 -4.60 0.40 -0.25
CA ILE A 134 -3.42 1.18 0.12
C ILE A 134 -2.48 1.18 -1.08
N PHE A 135 -1.99 2.36 -1.42
CA PHE A 135 -1.02 2.59 -2.47
C PHE A 135 0.27 3.05 -1.81
N SER A 136 1.36 2.31 -2.02
CA SER A 136 2.66 2.67 -1.48
C SER A 136 3.72 2.70 -2.56
N LYS A 137 4.77 3.50 -2.39
CA LYS A 137 5.92 3.49 -3.30
C LYS A 137 6.61 2.15 -3.24
N GLU A 138 6.91 1.61 -4.41
CA GLU A 138 7.76 0.44 -4.54
C GLU A 138 9.17 0.80 -4.05
N ILE A 139 9.78 -0.11 -3.27
CA ILE A 139 11.19 -0.05 -2.96
C ILE A 139 11.91 -0.87 -4.04
N PRO A 140 12.71 -0.24 -4.92
CA PRO A 140 13.43 -0.96 -5.95
C PRO A 140 14.45 -1.91 -5.33
N GLU A 141 14.73 -3.02 -6.02
CA GLU A 141 15.82 -3.95 -5.67
C GLU A 141 15.76 -4.51 -4.23
N CYS A 142 14.56 -4.56 -3.63
CA CYS A 142 14.39 -5.11 -2.30
C CYS A 142 14.25 -6.64 -2.31
N MET A 143 14.78 -7.28 -1.28
CA MET A 143 14.60 -8.70 -1.00
C MET A 143 13.87 -8.83 0.35
N ASP A 144 12.83 -9.66 0.41
CA ASP A 144 12.18 -9.94 1.68
C ASP A 144 13.08 -10.80 2.57
N LEU A 145 12.92 -10.63 3.89
CA LEU A 145 13.77 -11.29 4.87
C LEU A 145 13.70 -12.82 4.79
N ILE A 146 12.55 -13.40 4.44
CA ILE A 146 12.41 -14.86 4.35
C ILE A 146 13.20 -15.38 3.16
N THR A 147 13.10 -14.73 2.00
CA THR A 147 13.90 -15.04 0.82
C THR A 147 15.39 -14.92 1.13
N TYR A 148 15.82 -13.83 1.78
CA TYR A 148 17.21 -13.63 2.21
C TYR A 148 17.69 -14.76 3.12
N LEU A 149 16.94 -15.07 4.19
CA LEU A 149 17.28 -16.11 5.15
C LEU A 149 17.31 -17.51 4.52
N ASN A 150 16.40 -17.80 3.58
CA ASN A 150 16.40 -19.07 2.84
C ASN A 150 17.62 -19.18 1.92
N GLY A 151 18.03 -18.09 1.26
CA GLY A 151 19.27 -18.05 0.49
C GLY A 151 20.51 -18.30 1.36
N LEU A 152 20.55 -17.77 2.58
CA LEU A 152 21.64 -18.03 3.53
C LEU A 152 21.73 -19.50 3.96
N LYS A 153 20.60 -20.19 4.13
CA LYS A 153 20.59 -21.62 4.52
C LYS A 153 21.32 -22.51 3.53
N GLN A 154 21.33 -22.14 2.25
CA GLN A 154 21.97 -22.91 1.18
C GLN A 154 23.50 -22.69 1.12
N LYS A 155 24.04 -21.75 1.89
CA LYS A 155 25.47 -21.39 1.90
C LYS A 155 26.21 -22.03 3.07
N SER A 156 27.52 -22.23 2.92
CA SER A 156 28.40 -22.71 3.99
C SER A 156 28.50 -21.68 5.14
N SER A 157 28.91 -22.13 6.33
CA SER A 157 29.04 -21.27 7.51
C SER A 157 29.94 -20.05 7.25
N GLU A 158 31.06 -20.23 6.55
CA GLU A 158 32.01 -19.16 6.21
C GLU A 158 31.42 -18.13 5.24
N GLN A 159 30.63 -18.59 4.26
CA GLN A 159 29.94 -17.74 3.29
C GLN A 159 28.86 -16.88 3.97
N ARG A 160 28.15 -17.44 4.98
CA ARG A 160 27.12 -16.71 5.74
C ARG A 160 27.68 -15.52 6.52
N PHE A 161 28.89 -15.63 7.09
CA PHE A 161 29.51 -14.55 7.84
C PHE A 161 30.05 -13.43 6.95
N LYS A 162 30.58 -13.75 5.76
CA LYS A 162 31.05 -12.74 4.81
C LYS A 162 29.91 -11.86 4.27
N GLU A 163 28.74 -12.43 4.01
CA GLU A 163 27.59 -11.67 3.48
C GLU A 163 26.90 -10.77 4.52
N LYS A 164 27.00 -11.10 5.81
CA LYS A 164 26.49 -10.23 6.87
C LYS A 164 27.26 -8.91 7.02
N LYS A 165 28.49 -8.83 6.49
CA LYS A 165 29.39 -7.68 6.67
C LYS A 165 28.98 -6.44 5.86
N TYR A 166 28.02 -6.57 4.95
CA TYR A 166 27.56 -5.51 4.03
C TYR A 166 26.10 -5.06 4.27
N LEU A 167 25.50 -5.43 5.42
CA LEU A 167 24.23 -4.89 5.92
C LEU A 167 24.50 -3.76 6.91
#